data_AF-A0A5E4P4L6-F1
#
_entry.id   AF-A0A5E4P4L6-F1
#
_cell.length_a   1.000
_cell.length_b   1.000
_cell.length_c   1.000
_cell.angle_alpha   90.00
_cell.angle_beta   90.00
_cell.angle_gamma   90.00
#
_symmetry.space_group_name_H-M   'P 1'
#
loop_
_entity.id
_entity.type
_entity.pdbx_description
1 polymer ?
#
loop_
_entity_poly.entity_id
_entity_poly.type
_entity_poly.pdbx_seq_one_letter_code
_entity_poly.pdbx_strand_id
1 'polypeptide(L)' 'MNRATLTMAMAAMSDRGVVAADVAKRLGITTTTLYVYVNGDGTPKAPGQALLDAGPTRQPQSQAA' A
#
# COMPACT_ATOMS: atom_id res chain seq x y z
N MET A 1 6.50 3.24 -1.90
CA MET A 1 5.49 2.73 -0.94
C MET A 1 6.19 1.75 0.00
N ASN A 2 5.74 1.60 1.25
CA ASN A 2 6.31 0.62 2.18
C ASN A 2 5.30 -0.48 2.56
N ARG A 3 5.78 -1.52 3.24
CA ARG A 3 4.97 -2.68 3.63
C ARG A 3 3.74 -2.30 4.46
N ALA A 4 3.88 -1.40 5.44
CA ALA A 4 2.76 -0.99 6.27
C ALA A 4 1.69 -0.27 5.45
N THR A 5 2.08 0.70 4.61
CA THR A 5 1.16 1.36 3.68
C THR A 5 0.51 0.35 2.74
N LEU A 6 1.26 -0.67 2.27
CA LEU A 6 0.75 -1.70 1.37
C LEU A 6 -0.33 -2.56 2.04
N THR A 7 -0.09 -3.03 3.26
CA THR A 7 -1.08 -3.79 4.03
C THR A 7 -2.36 -2.98 4.25
N MET A 8 -2.22 -1.70 4.59
CA MET A 8 -3.37 -0.79 4.74
C MET A 8 -4.13 -0.60 3.42
N ALA A 9 -3.41 -0.44 2.32
CA ALA A 9 -4.00 -0.31 0.99
C ALA A 9 -4.76 -1.55 0.55
N MET A 10 -4.18 -2.75 0.73
CA MET A 10 -4.83 -4.03 0.42
C MET A 10 -6.12 -4.21 1.22
N ALA A 11 -6.10 -3.94 2.52
CA ALA A 11 -7.27 -4.04 3.38
C ALA A 11 -8.37 -3.07 2.94
N ALA A 12 -8.02 -1.81 2.67
CA ALA A 12 -8.98 -0.80 2.21
C ALA A 12 -9.59 -1.18 0.85
N MET A 13 -8.78 -1.61 -0.10
CA MET A 13 -9.22 -1.99 -1.45
C MET A 13 -10.02 -3.30 -1.51
N SER A 14 -10.01 -4.11 -0.45
CA SER A 14 -10.85 -5.31 -0.36
C SER A 14 -12.33 -4.97 -0.14
N ASP A 15 -12.65 -3.75 0.30
CA ASP A 15 -14.00 -3.26 0.41
C ASP A 15 -14.52 -2.79 -0.96
N ARG A 16 -15.59 -3.42 -1.47
CA ARG A 16 -16.16 -3.08 -2.79
C ARG A 16 -16.81 -1.70 -2.85
N GLY A 17 -17.04 -1.05 -1.71
CA GLY A 17 -17.61 0.29 -1.62
C GLY A 17 -16.59 1.43 -1.66
N VAL A 18 -15.28 1.15 -1.56
CA VAL A 18 -14.29 2.22 -1.49
C VAL A 18 -13.93 2.77 -2.86
N VAL A 19 -13.63 4.07 -2.88
CA VAL A 19 -13.05 4.74 -4.05
C VAL A 19 -11.53 4.74 -3.92
N ALA A 20 -10.83 4.13 -4.88
CA ALA A 20 -9.37 4.03 -4.86
C ALA A 20 -8.65 5.39 -4.74
N ALA A 21 -9.23 6.45 -5.30
CA ALA A 21 -8.69 7.81 -5.16
C ALA A 21 -8.72 8.31 -3.70
N ASP A 22 -9.78 8.00 -2.95
CA ASP A 22 -9.89 8.36 -1.53
C ASP A 22 -8.91 7.55 -0.68
N VAL A 23 -8.74 6.27 -1.00
CA VAL A 23 -7.74 5.40 -0.35
C VAL A 23 -6.34 5.97 -0.57
N ALA A 24 -5.98 6.28 -1.82
CA ALA A 24 -4.69 6.85 -2.17
C ALA A 24 -4.44 8.19 -1.45
N LYS A 25 -5.43 9.09 -1.46
CA LYS A 25 -5.38 10.37 -0.76
C LYS A 25 -5.16 10.20 0.75
N ARG A 26 -5.90 9.30 1.40
CA ARG A 26 -5.75 9.02 2.84
C ARG A 26 -4.39 8.42 3.20
N LEU A 27 -3.82 7.61 2.30
CA LEU A 27 -2.51 6.99 2.48
C LEU A 27 -1.34 7.88 2.00
N GLY A 28 -1.61 9.11 1.53
CA GLY A 28 -0.58 10.05 1.08
C GLY A 28 0.16 9.60 -0.19
N ILE A 29 -0.48 8.82 -1.05
CA ILE A 29 0.07 8.34 -2.31
C ILE A 29 -0.83 8.72 -3.49
N THR A 30 -0.30 8.63 -4.70
CA THR A 30 -1.14 8.79 -5.91
C THR A 30 -1.94 7.50 -6.18
N THR A 31 -3.09 7.64 -6.83
CA THR A 31 -3.87 6.48 -7.29
C THR A 31 -3.08 5.60 -8.26
N THR A 32 -2.20 6.20 -9.06
CA THR A 32 -1.24 5.47 -9.93
C THR A 32 -0.29 4.62 -9.08
N THR A 33 0.31 5.19 -8.04
CA THR A 33 1.17 4.44 -7.11
C THR A 33 0.39 3.31 -6.46
N LEU A 34 -0.84 3.53 -6.00
CA LEU A 34 -1.68 2.48 -5.44
C LEU A 34 -1.84 1.29 -6.40
N TYR A 35 -2.23 1.56 -7.65
CA TYR A 35 -2.48 0.51 -8.66
C TYR A 35 -1.22 -0.18 -9.19
N VAL A 36 -0.02 0.34 -8.94
CA VAL A 36 1.22 -0.40 -9.21
C VAL A 36 1.34 -1.62 -8.30
N TYR A 37 0.87 -1.52 -7.05
CA TYR A 37 1.09 -2.55 -6.03
C TYR A 37 -0.16 -3.38 -5.71
N VAL A 38 -1.36 -2.83 -5.87
CA VAL A 38 -2.62 -3.47 -5.46
C VAL A 38 -3.62 -3.49 -6.61
N ASN A 39 -4.40 -4.56 -6.72
CA ASN A 39 -5.53 -4.68 -7.64
C ASN A 39 -6.78 -3.98 -7.09
N GLY A 40 -7.82 -3.84 -7.93
CA GLY A 40 -9.10 -3.26 -7.53
C GLY A 40 -9.87 -4.04 -6.45
N ASP A 41 -9.48 -5.30 -6.21
CA ASP A 41 -10.08 -6.21 -5.21
C ASP A 41 -9.24 -6.33 -3.92
N GLY A 42 -8.17 -5.55 -3.80
CA GLY A 42 -7.27 -5.58 -2.65
C GLY A 42 -6.17 -6.65 -2.69
N THR A 43 -6.12 -7.51 -3.72
CA THR A 43 -5.02 -8.47 -3.86
C THR A 43 -3.71 -7.78 -4.31
N PRO A 44 -2.53 -8.25 -3.84
CA PRO A 44 -1.26 -7.68 -4.26
C PRO A 44 -0.91 -8.06 -5.70
N LYS A 45 -0.35 -7.12 -6.45
CA LYS A 45 0.36 -7.37 -7.71
C LYS A 45 1.79 -7.84 -7.42
N ALA A 46 2.53 -8.29 -8.44
CA ALA A 46 3.92 -8.73 -8.29
C ALA A 46 4.82 -7.74 -7.52
N PRO A 47 4.80 -6.41 -7.77
CA PRO A 47 5.55 -5.45 -6.97
C PRO A 47 5.10 -5.38 -5.50
N GLY A 48 3.80 -5.56 -5.25
CA GLY A 48 3.24 -5.65 -3.91
C GLY A 48 3.69 -6.91 -3.19
N GLN A 49 3.62 -8.06 -3.86
CA GLN A 49 4.07 -9.34 -3.32
C GLN A 49 5.55 -9.31 -2.96
N ALA A 50 6.40 -8.75 -3.82
CA ALA A 50 7.82 -8.58 -3.53
C ALA A 50 8.09 -7.76 -2.24
N LEU A 51 7.29 -6.72 -1.97
CA LEU A 51 7.38 -5.97 -0.71
C LEU A 51 6.90 -6.78 0.51
N LEU A 52 5.97 -7.71 0.32
CA LEU A 52 5.51 -8.65 1.35
C LEU A 52 6.52 -9.79 1.60
N ASP A 53 7.30 -10.15 0.59
CA ASP A 53 8.29 -11.22 0.71
C ASP A 53 9.61 -10.71 1.31
N ALA A 54 9.94 -9.43 1.10
CA ALA A 54 11.17 -8.79 1.59
C ALA A 54 11.32 -8.70 3.13
N GLY A 55 10.44 -9.34 3.91
CA GLY A 55 10.45 -9.33 5.38
C GLY A 55 10.21 -7.93 5.97
N PRO A 56 10.30 -7.77 7.30
CA PRO A 56 10.27 -6.46 7.93
C PRO A 56 11.54 -5.71 7.53
N THR A 57 11.40 -4.81 6.56
CA THR A 57 12.38 -3.73 6.37
C THR A 57 12.36 -2.90 7.65
N ARG A 58 13.41 -3.06 8.47
CA ARG A 58 13.69 -2.15 9.60
C ARG A 58 13.98 -0.80 8.97
N GLN A 59 12.94 -0.02 8.68
CA GLN A 59 13.10 1.35 8.23
C GLN A 59 13.95 2.03 9.30
N PRO A 60 15.09 2.65 8.96
CA PRO A 60 15.77 3.52 9.89
C PRO A 60 14.73 4.53 10.33
N GLN A 61 14.37 4.47 11.61
CA GLN A 61 13.59 5.50 12.27
C GLN A 61 14.47 6.74 12.17
N SER A 62 14.28 7.52 11.10
CA SER A 62 14.91 8.82 10.97
C SER A 62 14.43 9.63 12.15
N GLN A 63 15.36 9.79 13.09
CA GLN A 63 15.26 10.63 14.27
C GLN A 63 14.77 12.01 13.83
N ALA A 64 13.69 12.47 14.44
CA ALA A 64 13.48 13.89 14.65
C ALA A 64 13.83 14.14 16.11
N ALA A 65 14.98 14.80 16.31
CA ALA A 65 15.38 15.43 17.56
C ALA A 65 14.57 16.71 17.79
#